data_AF-A0A517TL26-F1
#
_entry.id   AF-A0A517TL26-F1
#
_cell.length_a   1.000
_cell.length_b   1.000
_cell.length_c   1.000
_cell.angle_alpha   90.00
_cell.angle_beta   90.00
_cell.angle_gamma   90.00
#
_symmetry.space_group_name_H-M   'P 1'
#
loop_
_entity.id
_entity.type
_entity.pdbx_description
1 polymer ?
#
loop_
_entity_poly.entity_id
_entity_poly.type
_entity_poly.pdbx_seq_one_letter_code
_entity_poly.pdbx_strand_id
1 'polypeptide(L)'
;MDCGAPFRPRSTRPGGHAATRWRGFTLVELLVVIAIIGILVALLLPAVQAAREAARRAQCLSQIKQIGLAMHNYESAFGHFPAGTKTYMQSTFDESQPYGQRRLNNQYTSDAPPGGSDCKTGPAWTITILPYLEEQPLFDRFEMDQPFLQLYDSTCGGTLNKEPQMTPLAVWQCPSDTNALPGTLYNCYHACTGGGDSLAQNTVEPELGFEGTSFNGTPKYRIFTNGITGYDSKTKFAQIVDGTSKTFLVGESRLHFRRGTHGGGVEERYQGWSTSFQISSNFGIPNNATAASRPINSTDPEGIPPNGWISPGYRATEFSSHHPGGVQFVFADGSGSFLGEDIDDEVYWSLGRMNDGLPTGGDFR
;
A
#
# COMPACT_ATOMS: atom_id res chain seq x y z
N MET A 1 42.94 -36.13 -81.58
CA MET A 1 41.74 -35.84 -80.76
C MET A 1 42.17 -34.79 -79.77
N ASP A 2 41.67 -33.58 -79.70
CA ASP A 2 40.75 -32.80 -80.52
C ASP A 2 41.03 -31.33 -80.16
N CYS A 3 40.55 -30.43 -80.99
CA CYS A 3 40.98 -29.06 -81.21
C CYS A 3 40.94 -28.12 -79.98
N GLY A 4 42.03 -27.35 -79.79
CA GLY A 4 42.06 -26.18 -78.90
C GLY A 4 41.37 -24.98 -79.54
N ALA A 5 40.30 -24.50 -78.91
CA ALA A 5 39.67 -23.22 -79.23
C ALA A 5 40.15 -22.12 -78.26
N PRO A 6 40.41 -20.88 -78.73
CA PRO A 6 40.88 -19.81 -77.87
C PRO A 6 39.73 -19.15 -77.09
N PHE A 7 39.97 -18.92 -75.81
CA PHE A 7 39.10 -18.19 -74.89
C PHE A 7 39.00 -16.71 -75.32
N ARG A 8 37.81 -16.21 -75.67
CA ARG A 8 37.56 -14.78 -75.88
C ARG A 8 37.09 -14.14 -74.58
N PRO A 9 37.68 -13.03 -74.11
CA PRO A 9 37.13 -12.28 -72.98
C PRO A 9 35.84 -11.55 -73.39
N ARG A 10 34.83 -11.63 -72.51
CA ARG A 10 33.51 -10.99 -72.65
C ARG A 10 33.65 -9.49 -72.34
N SER A 11 33.35 -8.65 -73.31
CA SER A 11 33.22 -7.19 -73.13
C SER A 11 32.06 -6.90 -72.16
N THR A 12 32.37 -6.34 -70.99
CA THR A 12 31.39 -5.71 -70.10
C THR A 12 31.18 -4.26 -70.55
N ARG A 13 29.94 -3.93 -70.97
CA ARG A 13 29.52 -2.55 -71.17
C ARG A 13 29.29 -1.91 -69.80
N PRO A 14 29.81 -0.71 -69.50
CA PRO A 14 29.41 0.01 -68.30
C PRO A 14 27.96 0.50 -68.46
N GLY A 15 27.08 0.04 -67.56
CA GLY A 15 25.73 0.59 -67.42
C GLY A 15 25.82 2.03 -66.95
N GLY A 16 25.25 2.96 -67.71
CA GLY A 16 25.14 4.36 -67.31
C GLY A 16 24.25 4.48 -66.08
N HIS A 17 24.84 4.81 -64.93
CA HIS A 17 24.09 5.29 -63.78
C HIS A 17 23.58 6.69 -64.11
N ALA A 18 22.28 6.81 -64.37
CA ALA A 18 21.59 8.09 -64.37
C ALA A 18 21.76 8.71 -62.99
N ALA A 19 22.64 9.73 -62.88
CA ALA A 19 22.87 10.46 -61.64
C ALA A 19 21.57 11.15 -61.22
N THR A 20 20.89 10.58 -60.22
CA THR A 20 19.77 11.24 -59.55
C THR A 20 20.35 12.47 -58.88
N ARG A 21 20.00 13.67 -59.36
CA ARG A 21 20.44 14.95 -58.81
C ARG A 21 19.84 15.09 -57.41
N TRP A 22 20.60 14.77 -56.38
CA TRP A 22 20.25 15.10 -54.99
C TRP A 22 20.30 16.62 -54.85
N ARG A 23 19.15 17.26 -54.66
CA ARG A 23 19.09 18.68 -54.32
C ARG A 23 19.71 18.85 -52.93
N GLY A 24 20.76 19.66 -52.81
CA GLY A 24 21.36 19.98 -51.51
C GLY A 24 20.39 20.78 -50.64
N PHE A 25 20.25 20.39 -49.38
CA PHE A 25 19.43 21.08 -48.39
C PHE A 25 20.18 22.34 -47.91
N THR A 26 19.50 23.47 -47.79
CA THR A 26 20.12 24.68 -47.27
C THR A 26 20.23 24.62 -45.74
N LEU A 27 21.27 25.24 -45.16
CA LEU A 27 21.47 25.30 -43.71
C LEU A 27 20.24 25.89 -42.99
N VAL A 28 19.59 26.87 -43.62
CA VAL A 28 18.38 27.52 -43.08
C VAL A 28 17.20 26.55 -43.03
N GLU A 29 16.96 25.77 -44.08
CA GLU A 29 15.89 24.75 -44.08
C GLU A 29 16.12 23.72 -42.97
N LEU A 30 17.38 23.31 -42.73
CA LEU A 30 17.69 22.36 -41.65
C LEU A 30 17.42 22.97 -40.28
N LEU A 31 17.84 24.22 -40.09
CA LEU A 31 17.66 24.95 -38.84
C LEU A 31 16.17 25.14 -38.50
N VAL A 32 15.34 25.46 -39.50
CA VAL A 32 13.89 25.62 -39.31
C VAL A 32 13.25 24.29 -38.93
N VAL A 33 13.63 23.19 -39.57
CA VAL A 33 13.07 21.86 -39.27
C VAL A 33 13.42 21.43 -37.85
N ILE A 34 14.68 21.56 -37.43
CA ILE A 34 15.06 21.21 -36.05
C ILE A 34 14.39 22.14 -35.03
N ALA A 35 14.17 23.42 -35.35
CA ALA A 35 13.47 24.35 -34.48
C ALA A 35 11.99 23.96 -34.29
N ILE A 36 11.31 23.58 -35.38
CA ILE A 36 9.92 23.11 -35.31
C ILE A 36 9.83 21.80 -34.52
N ILE A 37 10.70 20.82 -34.80
CA ILE A 37 10.72 19.55 -34.05
C ILE A 37 11.02 19.82 -32.57
N GLY A 38 11.96 20.70 -32.26
CA GLY A 38 12.29 21.09 -30.89
C GLY A 38 11.09 21.68 -30.14
N ILE A 39 10.35 22.60 -30.78
CA ILE A 39 9.13 23.18 -30.20
C ILE A 39 8.05 22.11 -30.00
N LEU A 40 7.81 21.25 -30.99
CA LEU A 40 6.80 20.19 -30.89
C LEU A 40 7.13 19.21 -29.76
N VAL A 41 8.38 18.77 -29.65
CA VAL A 41 8.82 17.85 -28.59
C VAL A 41 8.71 18.51 -27.21
N ALA A 42 9.10 19.79 -27.10
CA ALA A 42 9.01 20.54 -25.85
C ALA A 42 7.56 20.68 -25.35
N LEU A 43 6.60 20.81 -26.26
CA LEU A 43 5.17 20.86 -25.92
C LEU A 43 4.57 19.46 -25.64
N LEU A 44 5.05 18.43 -26.33
CA LEU A 44 4.52 17.06 -26.20
C LEU A 44 5.04 16.32 -24.97
N LEU A 45 6.28 16.56 -24.53
CA LEU A 45 6.88 15.81 -23.42
C LEU A 45 6.12 15.97 -22.09
N PRO A 46 5.79 17.20 -21.63
CA PRO A 46 5.00 17.38 -20.40
C PRO A 46 3.60 16.76 -20.52
N ALA A 47 2.98 16.88 -21.70
CA ALA A 47 1.65 16.33 -21.96
C ALA A 47 1.64 14.79 -21.89
N VAL A 48 2.63 14.12 -22.49
CA VAL A 48 2.77 12.66 -22.46
C VAL A 48 3.01 12.17 -21.02
N GLN A 49 3.81 12.89 -20.24
CA GLN A 49 4.07 12.55 -18.84
C GLN A 49 2.81 12.68 -17.99
N ALA A 50 2.05 13.78 -18.13
CA ALA A 50 0.78 13.99 -17.45
C ALA A 50 -0.25 12.90 -17.81
N ALA A 51 -0.34 12.55 -19.10
CA ALA A 51 -1.24 11.49 -19.57
C ALA A 51 -0.87 10.12 -18.98
N ARG A 52 0.43 9.78 -18.90
CA ARG A 52 0.90 8.54 -18.28
C ARG A 52 0.55 8.47 -16.79
N GLU A 53 0.72 9.58 -16.08
CA GLU A 53 0.38 9.63 -14.65
C GLU A 53 -1.13 9.52 -14.41
N ALA A 54 -1.94 10.18 -15.23
CA ALA A 54 -3.39 10.02 -15.18
C ALA A 54 -3.82 8.56 -15.42
N ALA A 55 -3.16 7.86 -16.36
CA ALA A 55 -3.42 6.44 -16.61
C ALA A 55 -3.03 5.56 -15.40
N ARG A 56 -1.88 5.82 -14.76
CA ARG A 56 -1.48 5.09 -13.54
C ARG A 56 -2.45 5.33 -12.39
N ARG A 57 -2.90 6.57 -12.19
CA ARG A 57 -3.93 6.92 -11.19
C ARG A 57 -5.25 6.19 -11.45
N ALA A 58 -5.71 6.18 -12.70
CA ALA A 58 -6.92 5.46 -13.06
C ALA A 58 -6.80 3.96 -12.78
N GLN A 59 -5.60 3.39 -12.99
CA GLN A 59 -5.33 2.00 -12.65
C GLN A 59 -5.34 1.74 -11.14
N CYS A 60 -4.66 2.55 -10.31
CA CYS A 60 -4.69 2.36 -8.85
C CYS A 60 -6.11 2.59 -8.29
N LEU A 61 -6.86 3.56 -8.82
CA LEU A 61 -8.28 3.76 -8.49
C LEU A 61 -9.16 2.56 -8.86
N SER A 62 -8.90 1.91 -10.01
CA SER A 62 -9.62 0.69 -10.38
C SER A 62 -9.29 -0.47 -9.43
N GLN A 63 -8.03 -0.62 -9.03
CA GLN A 63 -7.61 -1.68 -8.10
C GLN A 63 -8.24 -1.48 -6.72
N ILE A 64 -8.17 -0.27 -6.14
CA ILE A 64 -8.74 -0.01 -4.82
C ILE A 64 -10.28 -0.16 -4.79
N LYS A 65 -10.96 0.12 -5.92
CA LYS A 65 -12.39 -0.18 -6.07
C LYS A 65 -12.69 -1.68 -6.13
N GLN A 66 -11.85 -2.48 -6.80
CA GLN A 66 -11.96 -3.94 -6.77
C GLN A 66 -11.77 -4.48 -5.35
N ILE A 67 -10.80 -3.93 -4.61
CA ILE A 67 -10.59 -4.24 -3.19
C ILE A 67 -11.83 -3.88 -2.36
N GLY A 68 -12.40 -2.69 -2.54
CA GLY A 68 -13.64 -2.28 -1.86
C GLY A 68 -14.78 -3.25 -2.14
N LEU A 69 -14.99 -3.63 -3.41
CA LEU A 69 -15.99 -4.63 -3.80
C LEU A 69 -15.74 -6.00 -3.14
N ALA A 70 -14.48 -6.44 -3.06
CA ALA A 70 -14.12 -7.68 -2.38
C ALA A 70 -14.46 -7.63 -0.87
N MET A 71 -14.25 -6.49 -0.22
CA MET A 71 -14.64 -6.28 1.19
C MET A 71 -16.16 -6.24 1.37
N HIS A 72 -16.93 -5.70 0.41
CA HIS A 72 -18.39 -5.78 0.40
C HIS A 72 -18.91 -7.22 0.24
N ASN A 73 -18.27 -8.02 -0.62
CA ASN A 73 -18.62 -9.42 -0.79
C ASN A 73 -18.30 -10.24 0.48
N TYR A 74 -17.18 -9.93 1.14
CA TYR A 74 -16.86 -10.47 2.45
C TYR A 74 -17.95 -10.09 3.48
N GLU A 75 -18.32 -8.80 3.55
CA GLU A 75 -19.35 -8.32 4.46
C GLU A 75 -20.69 -9.02 4.21
N SER A 76 -21.08 -9.20 2.95
CA SER A 76 -22.31 -9.88 2.56
C SER A 76 -22.32 -11.36 3.00
N ALA A 77 -21.16 -12.02 3.03
CA ALA A 77 -21.03 -13.42 3.41
C ALA A 77 -20.95 -13.63 4.92
N PHE A 78 -20.27 -12.73 5.65
CA PHE A 78 -19.97 -12.89 7.09
C PHE A 78 -20.81 -11.97 8.00
N GLY A 79 -21.56 -11.02 7.42
CA GLY A 79 -22.39 -10.04 8.12
C GLY A 79 -21.61 -8.95 8.87
N HIS A 80 -20.33 -8.78 8.52
CA HIS A 80 -19.45 -7.72 9.02
C HIS A 80 -18.23 -7.54 8.10
N PHE A 81 -17.62 -6.35 8.10
CA PHE A 81 -16.37 -6.06 7.41
C PHE A 81 -15.19 -6.86 8.00
N PRO A 82 -14.14 -7.15 7.22
CA PRO A 82 -12.96 -7.80 7.73
C PRO A 82 -12.20 -6.88 8.71
N ALA A 83 -11.69 -7.45 9.79
CA ALA A 83 -10.78 -6.77 10.70
C ALA A 83 -9.48 -6.42 9.97
N GLY A 84 -8.99 -5.18 10.08
CA GLY A 84 -7.74 -4.77 9.43
C GLY A 84 -6.53 -5.48 10.00
N THR A 85 -6.64 -6.00 11.21
CA THR A 85 -5.64 -6.87 11.83
C THR A 85 -6.33 -7.83 12.78
N LYS A 86 -5.88 -9.09 12.77
CA LYS A 86 -6.20 -10.06 13.82
C LYS A 86 -4.98 -10.33 14.69
N THR A 87 -5.15 -10.23 16.02
CA THR A 87 -4.10 -10.56 16.98
C THR A 87 -4.66 -11.36 18.13
N TYR A 88 -3.85 -12.24 18.71
CA TYR A 88 -4.21 -12.95 19.94
C TYR A 88 -3.89 -12.11 21.18
N MET A 89 -3.97 -10.78 21.08
CA MET A 89 -3.75 -9.84 22.18
C MET A 89 -5.04 -9.16 22.56
N GLN A 90 -5.40 -9.29 23.84
CA GLN A 90 -6.43 -8.48 24.46
C GLN A 90 -5.74 -7.33 25.20
N SER A 91 -6.08 -6.11 24.80
CA SER A 91 -5.69 -4.88 25.49
C SER A 91 -6.78 -4.50 26.48
N THR A 92 -6.42 -4.40 27.74
CA THR A 92 -7.29 -3.83 28.78
C THR A 92 -6.67 -2.55 29.31
N PHE A 93 -7.49 -1.55 29.62
CA PHE A 93 -7.01 -0.39 30.34
C PHE A 93 -6.88 -0.74 31.82
N ASP A 94 -5.77 -0.37 32.45
CA ASP A 94 -5.68 -0.38 33.89
C ASP A 94 -6.60 0.71 34.48
N GLU A 95 -7.84 0.32 34.81
CA GLU A 95 -8.85 1.23 35.36
C GLU A 95 -8.45 1.83 36.72
N SER A 96 -7.40 1.30 37.38
CA SER A 96 -6.90 1.84 38.64
C SER A 96 -6.14 3.17 38.48
N GLN A 97 -5.77 3.55 37.24
CA GLN A 97 -5.05 4.79 36.94
C GLN A 97 -5.99 5.89 36.41
N PRO A 98 -5.70 7.18 36.69
CA PRO A 98 -6.40 8.32 36.09
C PRO A 98 -6.42 8.23 34.56
N TYR A 99 -7.47 8.73 33.90
CA TYR A 99 -7.71 8.58 32.46
C TYR A 99 -6.52 8.95 31.55
N GLY A 100 -5.71 9.95 31.91
CA GLY A 100 -4.48 10.34 31.20
C GLY A 100 -3.20 9.60 31.61
N GLN A 101 -3.30 8.60 32.49
CA GLN A 101 -2.19 7.77 33.00
C GLN A 101 -2.47 6.26 32.87
N ARG A 102 -3.61 5.88 32.26
CA ARG A 102 -3.99 4.48 32.06
C ARG A 102 -2.97 3.80 31.18
N ARG A 103 -2.31 2.77 31.74
CA ARG A 103 -1.45 1.88 30.97
C ARG A 103 -2.30 0.81 30.31
N LEU A 104 -1.94 0.45 29.09
CA LEU A 104 -2.51 -0.69 28.40
C LEU A 104 -1.86 -1.96 28.91
N ASN A 105 -2.68 -2.84 29.48
CA ASN A 105 -2.31 -4.20 29.83
C ASN A 105 -2.64 -5.09 28.63
N ASN A 106 -1.62 -5.38 27.82
CA ASN A 106 -1.73 -6.35 26.73
C ASN A 106 -1.47 -7.74 27.31
N GLN A 107 -2.50 -8.58 27.31
CA GLN A 107 -2.40 -9.99 27.65
C GLN A 107 -2.73 -10.84 26.44
N TYR A 108 -2.00 -11.93 26.24
CA TYR A 108 -2.36 -12.90 25.21
C TYR A 108 -3.62 -13.64 25.64
N THR A 109 -4.54 -13.83 24.69
CA THR A 109 -5.76 -14.60 24.91
C THR A 109 -5.41 -16.08 25.18
N SER A 110 -6.32 -16.82 25.82
CA SER A 110 -6.05 -18.22 26.21
C SER A 110 -5.95 -19.19 25.01
N ASP A 111 -6.51 -18.81 23.87
CA ASP A 111 -6.46 -19.53 22.59
C ASP A 111 -5.21 -19.19 21.76
N ALA A 112 -4.36 -18.29 22.25
CA ALA A 112 -3.16 -17.86 21.58
C ALA A 112 -2.15 -19.02 21.38
N PRO A 113 -1.69 -19.33 20.15
CA PRO A 113 -0.80 -20.46 19.87
C PRO A 113 0.46 -20.48 20.75
N PRO A 114 0.89 -21.64 21.30
CA PRO A 114 2.05 -21.67 22.19
C PRO A 114 3.33 -21.16 21.49
N GLY A 115 4.15 -20.41 22.22
CA GLY A 115 5.43 -19.86 21.75
C GLY A 115 5.56 -18.35 21.95
N GLY A 116 6.57 -17.76 21.29
CA GLY A 116 6.91 -16.33 21.40
C GLY A 116 5.87 -15.37 20.80
N SER A 117 6.14 -14.07 20.87
CA SER A 117 5.25 -13.01 20.33
C SER A 117 4.93 -13.18 18.84
N ASP A 118 5.84 -13.78 18.07
CA ASP A 118 5.66 -14.04 16.64
C ASP A 118 4.57 -15.09 16.35
N CYS A 119 4.14 -15.88 17.34
CA CYS A 119 3.07 -16.86 17.17
C CYS A 119 1.67 -16.24 17.35
N LYS A 120 1.59 -14.94 17.65
CA LYS A 120 0.39 -14.28 18.19
C LYS A 120 -0.31 -13.38 17.15
N THR A 121 -0.01 -13.60 15.88
CA THR A 121 -0.56 -12.88 14.73
C THR A 121 -1.53 -13.76 13.94
N GLY A 122 -2.75 -13.27 13.72
CA GLY A 122 -3.75 -13.94 12.88
C GLY A 122 -3.65 -13.53 11.41
N PRO A 123 -4.59 -13.97 10.55
CA PRO A 123 -4.61 -13.60 9.14
C PRO A 123 -4.80 -12.10 8.94
N ALA A 124 -4.16 -11.54 7.91
CA ALA A 124 -4.41 -10.16 7.48
C ALA A 124 -5.74 -10.06 6.72
N TRP A 125 -6.36 -8.88 6.73
CA TRP A 125 -7.59 -8.62 5.97
C TRP A 125 -7.42 -8.94 4.47
N THR A 126 -6.24 -8.66 3.92
CA THR A 126 -5.83 -8.96 2.56
C THR A 126 -5.96 -10.45 2.21
N ILE A 127 -5.66 -11.34 3.16
CA ILE A 127 -5.82 -12.79 3.00
C ILE A 127 -7.31 -13.15 3.05
N THR A 128 -8.05 -12.58 4.02
CA THR A 128 -9.46 -12.93 4.23
C THR A 128 -10.35 -12.56 3.05
N ILE A 129 -9.92 -11.64 2.18
CA ILE A 129 -10.68 -11.22 1.01
C ILE A 129 -10.21 -11.83 -0.31
N LEU A 130 -9.15 -12.67 -0.33
CA LEU A 130 -8.65 -13.33 -1.54
C LEU A 130 -9.73 -14.10 -2.33
N PRO A 131 -10.67 -14.84 -1.70
CA PRO A 131 -11.76 -15.51 -2.41
C PRO A 131 -12.59 -14.56 -3.30
N TYR A 132 -12.69 -13.30 -2.89
CA TYR A 132 -13.47 -12.26 -3.57
C TYR A 132 -12.63 -11.42 -4.55
N LEU A 133 -11.34 -11.74 -4.67
CA LEU A 133 -10.39 -11.17 -5.63
C LEU A 133 -9.99 -12.20 -6.71
N GLU A 134 -10.77 -13.25 -6.89
CA GLU A 134 -10.48 -14.37 -7.81
C GLU A 134 -9.21 -15.17 -7.44
N GLU A 135 -8.71 -15.03 -6.21
CA GLU A 135 -7.51 -15.69 -5.69
C GLU A 135 -7.86 -16.89 -4.76
N GLN A 136 -8.98 -17.58 -5.03
CA GLN A 136 -9.39 -18.79 -4.30
C GLN A 136 -8.28 -19.86 -4.25
N PRO A 137 -7.56 -20.18 -5.36
CA PRO A 137 -6.52 -21.20 -5.33
C PRO A 137 -5.37 -20.87 -4.38
N LEU A 138 -5.08 -19.59 -4.17
CA LEU A 138 -4.07 -19.16 -3.20
C LEU A 138 -4.64 -19.18 -1.78
N PHE A 139 -5.89 -18.76 -1.61
CA PHE A 139 -6.60 -18.82 -0.32
C PHE A 139 -6.62 -20.25 0.26
N ASP A 140 -6.92 -21.26 -0.57
CA ASP A 140 -7.00 -22.66 -0.16
C ASP A 140 -5.67 -23.25 0.33
N ARG A 141 -4.54 -22.56 0.08
CA ARG A 141 -3.21 -22.96 0.57
C ARG A 141 -2.91 -22.45 1.97
N PHE A 142 -3.69 -21.48 2.47
CA PHE A 142 -3.50 -20.91 3.80
C PHE A 142 -4.23 -21.74 4.85
N GLU A 143 -3.49 -22.10 5.89
CA GLU A 143 -4.02 -22.73 7.09
C GLU A 143 -4.36 -21.64 8.11
N MET A 144 -5.63 -21.22 8.15
CA MET A 144 -6.09 -20.05 8.93
C MET A 144 -5.95 -20.22 10.45
N ASP A 145 -5.92 -21.47 10.93
CA ASP A 145 -5.74 -21.81 12.35
C ASP A 145 -4.26 -21.87 12.75
N GLN A 146 -3.34 -21.71 11.80
CA GLN A 146 -1.90 -21.73 12.05
C GLN A 146 -1.33 -20.32 12.18
N PRO A 147 -0.23 -20.14 12.93
CA PRO A 147 0.45 -18.85 13.02
C PRO A 147 0.90 -18.34 11.64
N PHE A 148 0.70 -17.04 11.41
CA PHE A 148 1.21 -16.34 10.23
C PHE A 148 2.61 -15.81 10.50
N LEU A 149 3.54 -15.99 9.54
CA LEU A 149 4.92 -15.52 9.72
C LEU A 149 5.01 -13.99 9.63
N GLN A 150 5.90 -13.44 10.47
CA GLN A 150 6.13 -12.01 10.60
C GLN A 150 7.58 -11.65 10.26
N LEU A 151 8.55 -11.95 11.14
CA LEU A 151 9.93 -11.42 11.02
C LEU A 151 10.95 -12.42 10.48
N TYR A 152 10.88 -13.69 10.86
CA TYR A 152 11.80 -14.76 10.48
C TYR A 152 11.06 -16.10 10.53
N ASP A 153 11.74 -17.21 10.21
CA ASP A 153 11.18 -18.56 10.42
C ASP A 153 10.90 -18.72 11.92
N SER A 154 9.66 -18.44 12.30
CA SER A 154 9.26 -18.48 13.70
C SER A 154 9.35 -19.92 14.21
N THR A 155 9.81 -20.10 15.44
CA THR A 155 9.84 -21.42 16.11
C THR A 155 8.44 -21.96 16.43
N CYS A 156 7.39 -21.32 15.92
CA CYS A 156 5.98 -21.52 16.24
C CYS A 156 5.25 -22.50 15.31
N GLY A 157 5.94 -23.17 14.39
CA GLY A 157 5.29 -24.06 13.41
C GLY A 157 4.60 -23.34 12.24
N GLY A 158 4.78 -22.03 12.08
CA GLY A 158 4.23 -21.23 10.96
C GLY A 158 4.83 -21.53 9.58
N THR A 159 5.55 -22.64 9.40
CA THR A 159 6.14 -23.03 8.12
C THR A 159 5.09 -23.39 7.07
N LEU A 160 3.89 -23.80 7.49
CA LEU A 160 2.79 -24.15 6.58
C LEU A 160 2.32 -22.94 5.75
N ASN A 161 2.20 -21.78 6.38
CA ASN A 161 1.80 -20.54 5.70
C ASN A 161 2.97 -19.82 5.01
N LYS A 162 4.22 -20.28 5.19
CA LYS A 162 5.41 -19.62 4.64
C LYS A 162 5.36 -19.42 3.13
N GLU A 163 5.14 -20.51 2.40
CA GLU A 163 5.13 -20.45 0.95
C GLU A 163 3.99 -19.58 0.40
N PRO A 164 2.72 -19.72 0.85
CA PRO A 164 1.65 -18.89 0.30
C PRO A 164 1.82 -17.40 0.68
N GLN A 165 2.41 -17.09 1.85
CA GLN A 165 2.76 -15.71 2.21
C GLN A 165 3.81 -15.07 1.27
N MET A 166 4.65 -15.89 0.63
CA MET A 166 5.69 -15.46 -0.30
C MET A 166 5.22 -15.39 -1.76
N THR A 167 3.92 -15.57 -2.01
CA THR A 167 3.36 -15.41 -3.35
C THR A 167 3.11 -13.92 -3.64
N PRO A 168 3.78 -13.32 -4.64
CA PRO A 168 3.54 -11.92 -5.01
C PRO A 168 2.22 -11.80 -5.76
N LEU A 169 1.43 -10.77 -5.42
CA LEU A 169 0.15 -10.49 -6.08
C LEU A 169 0.13 -9.06 -6.62
N ALA A 170 -0.17 -8.92 -7.91
CA ALA A 170 -0.21 -7.63 -8.59
C ALA A 170 -1.37 -6.73 -8.11
N VAL A 171 -2.43 -7.31 -7.54
CA VAL A 171 -3.58 -6.57 -7.01
C VAL A 171 -3.20 -5.61 -5.88
N TRP A 172 -2.09 -5.85 -5.20
CA TRP A 172 -1.60 -5.01 -4.11
C TRP A 172 -0.59 -3.94 -4.57
N GLN A 173 -0.29 -3.86 -5.87
CA GLN A 173 0.78 -3.02 -6.40
C GLN A 173 0.21 -1.83 -7.18
N CYS A 174 0.52 -0.61 -6.73
CA CYS A 174 0.21 0.59 -7.49
C CYS A 174 1.33 0.87 -8.51
N PRO A 175 1.03 0.99 -9.83
CA PRO A 175 2.03 1.29 -10.87
C PRO A 175 2.84 2.58 -10.69
N SER A 176 2.39 3.49 -9.83
CA SER A 176 3.14 4.71 -9.51
C SER A 176 4.16 4.51 -8.40
N ASP A 177 4.06 3.43 -7.61
CA ASP A 177 5.07 3.11 -6.60
C ASP A 177 6.29 2.48 -7.26
N THR A 178 7.40 3.20 -7.21
CA THR A 178 8.68 2.80 -7.80
C THR A 178 9.30 1.57 -7.12
N ASN A 179 8.87 1.27 -5.90
CA ASN A 179 9.32 0.12 -5.12
C ASN A 179 8.45 -1.11 -5.36
N ALA A 180 7.18 -0.95 -5.77
CA ALA A 180 6.24 -2.04 -6.03
C ALA A 180 6.53 -2.77 -7.35
N LEU A 181 7.70 -3.41 -7.42
CA LEU A 181 8.16 -4.15 -8.60
C LEU A 181 7.46 -5.52 -8.71
N PRO A 182 7.32 -6.06 -9.94
CA PRO A 182 6.84 -7.43 -10.14
C PRO A 182 7.67 -8.42 -9.32
N GLY A 183 7.00 -9.29 -8.56
CA GLY A 183 7.67 -10.25 -7.68
C GLY A 183 7.95 -9.77 -6.26
N THR A 184 7.64 -8.51 -5.93
CA THR A 184 7.70 -8.02 -4.54
C THR A 184 6.43 -8.38 -3.76
N LEU A 185 6.57 -8.45 -2.44
CA LEU A 185 5.47 -8.75 -1.52
C LEU A 185 4.80 -7.47 -0.99
N TYR A 186 5.09 -6.32 -1.60
CA TYR A 186 4.61 -5.03 -1.10
C TYR A 186 3.12 -4.88 -1.27
N ASN A 187 2.53 -4.16 -0.32
CA ASN A 187 1.14 -3.76 -0.38
C ASN A 187 1.07 -2.23 -0.39
N CYS A 188 0.43 -1.70 -1.43
CA CYS A 188 0.23 -0.28 -1.62
C CYS A 188 -1.14 0.18 -1.12
N TYR A 189 -1.98 -0.71 -0.57
CA TYR A 189 -3.34 -0.39 -0.13
C TYR A 189 -3.53 -0.85 1.33
N HIS A 190 -3.75 0.09 2.24
CA HIS A 190 -3.90 -0.19 3.67
C HIS A 190 -5.35 0.01 4.10
N ALA A 191 -5.87 -0.90 4.92
CA ALA A 191 -7.19 -0.75 5.52
C ALA A 191 -7.21 0.38 6.55
N CYS A 192 -8.32 1.11 6.66
CA CYS A 192 -8.47 2.24 7.57
C CYS A 192 -8.93 1.80 8.96
N THR A 193 -8.01 1.80 9.93
CA THR A 193 -8.31 1.41 11.32
C THR A 193 -8.96 2.53 12.13
N GLY A 194 -8.93 3.77 11.63
CA GLY A 194 -9.49 4.92 12.33
C GLY A 194 -8.90 6.25 11.90
N GLY A 195 -9.18 7.29 12.68
CA GLY A 195 -8.60 8.61 12.47
C GLY A 195 -8.65 9.51 13.71
N GLY A 196 -7.75 10.50 13.74
CA GLY A 196 -7.63 11.45 14.86
C GLY A 196 -6.21 11.95 15.08
N ASP A 197 -6.06 12.93 15.97
CA ASP A 197 -4.76 13.51 16.26
C ASP A 197 -3.85 12.54 17.05
N SER A 198 -2.75 12.09 16.42
CA SER A 198 -1.70 11.29 17.07
C SER A 198 -0.51 12.13 17.56
N LEU A 199 -0.44 13.41 17.16
CA LEU A 199 0.60 14.36 17.56
C LEU A 199 0.27 15.07 18.88
N ALA A 200 -1.01 15.11 19.26
CA ALA A 200 -1.43 15.47 20.61
C ALA A 200 -0.99 14.40 21.63
N GLN A 201 0.30 14.48 22.01
CA GLN A 201 0.90 13.71 23.10
C GLN A 201 0.01 13.87 24.36
N ASN A 202 -0.57 12.76 24.82
CA ASN A 202 -1.23 12.59 26.12
C ASN A 202 -2.54 13.34 26.44
N THR A 203 -3.26 14.00 25.50
CA THR A 203 -4.30 14.96 25.98
C THR A 203 -5.70 14.94 25.40
N VAL A 204 -6.01 14.30 24.25
CA VAL A 204 -7.34 14.56 23.66
C VAL A 204 -8.26 13.34 23.59
N GLU A 205 -7.82 12.17 23.10
CA GLU A 205 -8.76 11.06 22.91
C GLU A 205 -8.16 9.64 23.10
N PRO A 206 -7.92 9.19 24.35
CA PRO A 206 -7.45 7.83 24.62
C PRO A 206 -8.52 6.75 24.36
N GLU A 207 -9.79 7.12 24.19
CA GLU A 207 -10.87 6.20 23.79
C GLU A 207 -10.78 5.76 22.32
N LEU A 208 -10.06 6.50 21.46
CA LEU A 208 -10.01 6.19 20.03
C LEU A 208 -9.07 5.06 19.65
N GLY A 209 -8.25 4.58 20.59
CA GLY A 209 -7.26 3.57 20.25
C GLY A 209 -6.21 3.31 21.33
N PHE A 210 -5.22 2.48 20.97
CA PHE A 210 -4.19 2.00 21.87
C PHE A 210 -2.90 2.81 21.73
N GLU A 211 -2.22 3.10 22.84
CA GLU A 211 -0.90 3.72 22.84
C GLU A 211 0.19 2.66 22.58
N GLY A 212 0.99 2.89 21.55
CA GLY A 212 2.17 2.09 21.24
C GLY A 212 3.43 2.73 21.82
N THR A 213 4.21 1.98 22.59
CA THR A 213 5.53 2.43 23.05
C THR A 213 6.57 2.19 21.96
N SER A 214 7.48 3.15 21.73
CA SER A 214 8.66 2.95 20.87
C SER A 214 9.84 2.32 21.62
N PHE A 215 10.88 1.86 20.89
CA PHE A 215 12.01 1.03 21.38
C PHE A 215 12.79 1.59 22.58
N ASN A 216 12.52 2.82 23.02
CA ASN A 216 13.24 3.50 24.12
C ASN A 216 12.31 4.06 25.21
N GLY A 217 11.12 3.50 25.41
CA GLY A 217 10.24 3.88 26.53
C GLY A 217 9.60 5.27 26.42
N THR A 218 9.67 5.91 25.25
CA THR A 218 8.87 7.10 24.93
C THR A 218 7.58 6.65 24.22
N PRO A 219 6.38 7.08 24.67
CA PRO A 219 5.15 6.87 23.91
C PRO A 219 5.25 7.64 22.59
N LYS A 220 5.04 6.98 21.44
CA LYS A 220 5.32 7.65 20.14
C LYS A 220 4.31 7.40 19.02
N TYR A 221 3.25 6.62 19.23
CA TYR A 221 2.19 6.51 18.23
C TYR A 221 0.91 5.93 18.83
N ARG A 222 -0.24 6.31 18.27
CA ARG A 222 -1.56 5.76 18.59
C ARG A 222 -2.00 4.81 17.50
N ILE A 223 -2.54 3.68 17.90
CA ILE A 223 -3.17 2.68 17.04
C ILE A 223 -4.66 2.90 17.12
N PHE A 224 -5.24 3.52 16.11
CA PHE A 224 -6.66 3.86 16.12
C PHE A 224 -7.54 2.63 15.87
N THR A 225 -8.69 2.59 16.54
CA THR A 225 -9.69 1.52 16.44
C THR A 225 -11.11 2.04 16.20
N ASN A 226 -11.25 3.34 15.95
CA ASN A 226 -12.51 4.04 15.72
C ASN A 226 -12.93 4.06 14.24
N GLY A 227 -12.25 3.31 13.38
CA GLY A 227 -12.61 3.10 11.98
C GLY A 227 -13.23 1.72 11.73
N ILE A 228 -13.56 1.44 10.47
CA ILE A 228 -14.29 0.23 10.08
C ILE A 228 -13.45 -1.03 10.31
N THR A 229 -12.17 -0.98 9.93
CA THR A 229 -11.29 -2.16 9.92
C THR A 229 -10.34 -2.16 11.11
N GLY A 230 -10.86 -1.83 12.30
CA GLY A 230 -10.10 -1.90 13.54
C GLY A 230 -9.57 -3.30 13.88
N TYR A 231 -8.96 -3.40 15.05
CA TYR A 231 -8.37 -4.63 15.58
C TYR A 231 -9.44 -5.63 15.95
N ASP A 232 -9.33 -6.85 15.40
CA ASP A 232 -10.30 -7.93 15.61
C ASP A 232 -11.77 -7.48 15.44
N SER A 233 -11.98 -6.42 14.64
CA SER A 233 -13.28 -5.80 14.48
C SER A 233 -14.24 -6.71 13.73
N LYS A 234 -15.53 -6.53 14.06
CA LYS A 234 -16.66 -7.14 13.34
C LYS A 234 -17.68 -6.05 13.03
N THR A 235 -17.18 -4.97 12.45
CA THR A 235 -17.98 -3.77 12.15
C THR A 235 -19.03 -4.09 11.10
N LYS A 236 -20.27 -3.72 11.36
CA LYS A 236 -21.41 -3.87 10.44
C LYS A 236 -21.74 -2.54 9.77
N PHE A 237 -22.39 -2.58 8.61
CA PHE A 237 -22.90 -1.37 7.94
C PHE A 237 -23.69 -0.45 8.87
N ALA A 238 -24.54 -1.02 9.72
CA ALA A 238 -25.38 -0.24 10.64
C ALA A 238 -24.59 0.55 11.71
N GLN A 239 -23.30 0.25 11.91
CA GLN A 239 -22.44 0.95 12.85
C GLN A 239 -21.73 2.16 12.23
N ILE A 240 -21.83 2.34 10.91
CA ILE A 240 -21.23 3.46 10.16
C ILE A 240 -22.25 4.61 10.13
N VAL A 241 -22.37 5.31 11.26
CA VAL A 241 -23.41 6.33 11.46
C VAL A 241 -23.04 7.69 10.85
N ASP A 242 -21.76 7.95 10.62
CA ASP A 242 -21.28 9.19 9.98
C ASP A 242 -21.50 9.21 8.45
N GLY A 243 -21.96 8.07 7.90
CA GLY A 243 -22.32 7.89 6.50
C GLY A 243 -21.29 7.10 5.71
N THR A 244 -21.76 6.08 4.99
CA THR A 244 -20.88 5.16 4.25
C THR A 244 -20.05 5.83 3.15
N SER A 245 -20.56 6.90 2.55
CA SER A 245 -19.84 7.72 1.56
C SER A 245 -18.81 8.70 2.14
N LYS A 246 -18.71 8.78 3.48
CA LYS A 246 -17.86 9.72 4.22
C LYS A 246 -16.92 9.02 5.21
N THR A 247 -16.87 7.69 5.19
CA THR A 247 -15.94 6.92 6.01
C THR A 247 -14.99 6.12 5.12
N PHE A 248 -13.70 6.28 5.32
CA PHE A 248 -12.67 5.51 4.61
C PHE A 248 -12.74 4.04 4.97
N LEU A 249 -12.57 3.19 3.95
CA LEU A 249 -12.44 1.75 4.10
C LEU A 249 -10.99 1.31 3.84
N VAL A 250 -10.41 1.73 2.70
CA VAL A 250 -9.01 1.46 2.32
C VAL A 250 -8.44 2.73 1.67
N GLY A 251 -7.15 2.99 1.88
CA GLY A 251 -6.42 4.06 1.21
C GLY A 251 -5.03 3.60 0.76
N GLU A 252 -4.39 4.34 -0.14
CA GLU A 252 -3.03 3.99 -0.56
C GLU A 252 -2.00 4.28 0.54
N SER A 253 -0.94 3.46 0.55
CA SER A 253 0.24 3.69 1.37
C SER A 253 1.51 3.29 0.62
N ARG A 254 2.49 4.19 0.58
CA ARG A 254 3.88 3.87 0.16
C ARG A 254 4.76 3.42 1.33
N LEU A 255 4.18 3.30 2.53
CA LEU A 255 4.88 2.97 3.76
C LEU A 255 4.89 1.46 4.03
N HIS A 256 5.35 0.69 3.05
CA HIS A 256 5.51 -0.77 3.15
C HIS A 256 6.89 -1.15 3.73
N PHE A 257 7.04 -2.42 4.12
CA PHE A 257 8.32 -2.96 4.56
C PHE A 257 9.21 -3.23 3.35
N ARG A 258 10.31 -2.50 3.26
CA ARG A 258 11.34 -2.74 2.25
C ARG A 258 12.19 -3.97 2.60
N ARG A 259 12.52 -4.77 1.60
CA ARG A 259 13.41 -5.93 1.74
C ARG A 259 14.80 -5.44 2.21
N GLY A 260 15.26 -5.93 3.37
CA GLY A 260 16.58 -5.62 3.94
C GLY A 260 16.63 -4.47 4.96
N THR A 261 15.51 -3.80 5.24
CA THR A 261 15.52 -2.49 5.91
C THR A 261 15.26 -2.53 7.42
N HIS A 262 15.98 -3.39 8.16
CA HIS A 262 15.86 -3.41 9.62
C HIS A 262 17.05 -4.05 10.35
N GLY A 263 18.16 -3.31 10.45
CA GLY A 263 19.11 -3.32 11.59
C GLY A 263 19.54 -4.67 12.21
N GLY A 264 19.62 -5.75 11.43
CA GLY A 264 20.02 -7.06 11.93
C GLY A 264 20.03 -8.09 10.83
N GLY A 265 21.15 -8.15 10.10
CA GLY A 265 21.45 -9.24 9.16
C GLY A 265 20.61 -9.27 7.89
N VAL A 266 21.15 -9.96 6.89
CA VAL A 266 20.55 -10.26 5.58
C VAL A 266 19.43 -11.31 5.66
N GLU A 267 18.77 -11.45 6.81
CA GLU A 267 17.72 -12.46 6.99
C GLU A 267 16.41 -12.02 6.32
N GLU A 268 15.86 -12.91 5.50
CA GLU A 268 14.67 -12.68 4.70
C GLU A 268 13.44 -12.53 5.61
N ARG A 269 12.99 -11.29 5.80
CA ARG A 269 11.74 -11.03 6.51
C ARG A 269 10.56 -11.31 5.60
N TYR A 270 9.58 -12.06 6.11
CA TYR A 270 8.32 -12.41 5.43
C TYR A 270 7.27 -11.28 5.49
N GLN A 271 7.68 -10.04 5.76
CA GLN A 271 6.76 -8.91 5.92
C GLN A 271 6.32 -8.42 4.54
N GLY A 272 5.02 -8.51 4.29
CA GLY A 272 4.41 -8.10 3.03
C GLY A 272 2.90 -7.98 3.13
N TRP A 273 2.22 -8.11 1.99
CA TRP A 273 0.77 -8.00 1.88
C TRP A 273 0.00 -8.99 2.75
N SER A 274 0.58 -10.13 3.09
CA SER A 274 -0.05 -11.21 3.88
C SER A 274 0.19 -11.09 5.40
N THR A 275 0.94 -10.09 5.86
CA THR A 275 1.27 -9.94 7.29
C THR A 275 0.26 -9.05 7.99
N SER A 276 -0.41 -9.53 9.04
CA SER A 276 -1.41 -8.71 9.75
C SER A 276 -0.75 -7.68 10.67
N PHE A 277 0.14 -8.16 11.54
CA PHE A 277 0.61 -7.40 12.68
C PHE A 277 2.08 -7.68 12.96
N GLN A 278 2.84 -6.66 13.35
CA GLN A 278 4.14 -6.81 13.94
C GLN A 278 4.04 -6.79 15.46
N ILE A 279 4.37 -7.92 16.12
CA ILE A 279 4.51 -8.01 17.57
C ILE A 279 5.98 -8.15 17.95
N SER A 280 6.47 -7.27 18.83
CA SER A 280 7.62 -7.56 19.69
C SER A 280 7.24 -7.20 21.13
N SER A 281 8.04 -7.55 22.13
CA SER A 281 7.66 -7.66 23.56
C SER A 281 6.83 -6.53 24.22
N ASN A 282 6.68 -5.35 23.60
CA ASN A 282 5.75 -4.26 23.99
C ASN A 282 5.16 -3.49 22.77
N PHE A 283 5.28 -4.03 21.56
CA PHE A 283 5.02 -3.34 20.29
C PHE A 283 3.96 -4.12 19.56
N GLY A 284 2.85 -3.48 19.23
CA GLY A 284 1.93 -3.98 18.23
C GLY A 284 1.81 -2.94 17.12
N ILE A 285 2.14 -3.27 15.87
CA ILE A 285 1.98 -2.34 14.73
C ILE A 285 1.26 -3.05 13.57
N PRO A 286 0.17 -2.47 13.02
CA PRO A 286 -0.48 -3.02 11.83
C PRO A 286 0.46 -2.92 10.62
N ASN A 287 0.56 -4.00 9.86
CA ASN A 287 1.44 -4.05 8.69
C ASN A 287 0.71 -3.63 7.41
N ASN A 288 -0.56 -3.99 7.28
CA ASN A 288 -1.40 -3.69 6.10
C ASN A 288 -2.61 -2.82 6.45
N ALA A 289 -2.58 -2.13 7.58
CA ALA A 289 -3.63 -1.23 8.02
C ALA A 289 -3.02 0.03 8.64
N THR A 290 -3.70 1.16 8.52
CA THR A 290 -3.22 2.46 9.00
C THR A 290 -4.40 3.35 9.36
N ALA A 291 -4.14 4.47 10.00
CA ALA A 291 -5.13 5.44 10.42
C ALA A 291 -4.93 6.79 9.72
N ALA A 292 -6.03 7.51 9.49
CA ALA A 292 -6.01 8.89 9.03
C ALA A 292 -5.66 9.80 10.23
N SER A 293 -4.37 10.02 10.45
CA SER A 293 -3.90 10.73 11.64
C SER A 293 -2.78 11.72 11.34
N ARG A 294 -1.76 11.28 10.61
CA ARG A 294 -0.73 12.18 10.09
C ARG A 294 -1.19 12.73 8.75
N PRO A 295 -0.78 13.97 8.39
CA PRO A 295 -1.06 14.51 7.07
C PRO A 295 -0.61 13.55 5.96
N ILE A 296 -1.35 13.55 4.86
CA ILE A 296 -1.05 12.74 3.68
C ILE A 296 0.38 13.04 3.23
N ASN A 297 1.15 11.98 2.93
CA ASN A 297 2.54 12.08 2.46
C ASN A 297 3.52 12.78 3.43
N SER A 298 3.20 12.93 4.72
CA SER A 298 4.07 13.64 5.68
C SER A 298 5.44 13.01 5.91
N THR A 299 5.55 11.69 5.75
CA THR A 299 6.79 10.94 5.96
C THR A 299 7.41 10.62 4.62
N ASP A 300 8.63 11.04 4.31
CA ASP A 300 9.32 10.63 3.07
C ASP A 300 10.11 9.32 3.26
N PRO A 301 9.65 8.17 2.71
CA PRO A 301 10.36 6.91 2.79
C PRO A 301 11.54 6.85 1.81
N GLU A 302 11.58 7.66 0.75
CA GLU A 302 12.66 7.67 -0.24
C GLU A 302 13.91 8.40 0.28
N GLY A 303 13.72 9.40 1.15
CA GLY A 303 14.80 10.03 1.92
C GLY A 303 15.45 9.09 2.96
N ILE A 304 14.87 7.92 3.21
CA ILE A 304 15.39 6.93 4.14
C ILE A 304 16.28 5.94 3.38
N PRO A 305 17.56 5.74 3.79
CA PRO A 305 18.48 4.89 3.05
C PRO A 305 17.95 3.44 2.92
N PRO A 306 18.46 2.63 1.98
CA PRO A 306 17.98 1.25 1.75
C PRO A 306 17.97 0.33 2.99
N ASN A 307 18.71 0.69 4.05
CA ASN A 307 18.75 0.00 5.35
C ASN A 307 18.19 0.86 6.51
N GLY A 308 17.62 2.02 6.21
CA GLY A 308 17.15 3.03 7.16
C GLY A 308 15.75 2.73 7.69
N TRP A 309 15.54 2.97 8.97
CA TRP A 309 14.32 2.55 9.64
C TRP A 309 13.18 3.56 9.46
N ILE A 310 12.07 3.13 8.86
CA ILE A 310 10.79 3.84 8.99
C ILE A 310 10.22 3.49 10.36
N SER A 311 9.95 4.51 11.18
CA SER A 311 9.31 4.30 12.47
C SER A 311 7.99 3.55 12.27
N PRO A 312 7.78 2.41 12.94
CA PRO A 312 6.54 1.66 12.81
C PRO A 312 5.28 2.48 13.09
N GLY A 313 5.37 3.47 13.97
CA GLY A 313 4.28 4.40 14.26
C GLY A 313 3.82 5.22 13.06
N TYR A 314 4.73 5.65 12.18
CA TYR A 314 4.36 6.42 10.99
C TYR A 314 3.55 5.57 10.02
N ARG A 315 3.90 4.28 9.88
CA ARG A 315 3.18 3.35 8.99
C ARG A 315 1.76 3.04 9.46
N ALA A 316 1.54 3.10 10.76
CA ALA A 316 0.24 2.86 11.39
C ALA A 316 -0.67 4.10 11.41
N THR A 317 -0.15 5.27 11.05
CA THR A 317 -0.84 6.56 11.24
C THR A 317 -0.83 7.46 10.01
N GLU A 318 -0.33 6.98 8.87
CA GLU A 318 -0.23 7.77 7.64
C GLU A 318 -0.70 6.97 6.42
N PHE A 319 -1.53 7.62 5.62
CA PHE A 319 -1.79 7.22 4.23
C PHE A 319 -0.90 8.04 3.30
N SER A 320 -0.43 7.43 2.22
CA SER A 320 0.56 8.05 1.35
C SER A 320 0.60 7.39 -0.04
N SER A 321 1.00 8.14 -1.05
CA SER A 321 1.08 7.66 -2.43
C SER A 321 2.24 8.31 -3.17
N HIS A 322 2.68 7.70 -4.26
CA HIS A 322 3.63 8.29 -5.20
C HIS A 322 2.91 9.13 -6.28
N HIS A 323 1.58 9.17 -6.26
CA HIS A 323 0.81 10.09 -7.09
C HIS A 323 1.08 11.54 -6.67
N PRO A 324 1.38 12.45 -7.61
CA PRO A 324 1.57 13.86 -7.27
C PRO A 324 0.33 14.49 -6.61
N GLY A 325 0.50 15.05 -5.41
CA GLY A 325 -0.48 15.91 -4.75
C GLY A 325 -1.61 15.20 -4.00
N GLY A 326 -1.54 13.89 -3.76
CA GLY A 326 -2.61 13.21 -3.01
C GLY A 326 -2.60 11.68 -3.06
N VAL A 327 -3.67 11.09 -2.55
CA VAL A 327 -3.84 9.64 -2.33
C VAL A 327 -5.21 9.17 -2.80
N GLN A 328 -5.29 7.97 -3.37
CA GLN A 328 -6.59 7.33 -3.63
C GLN A 328 -7.15 6.68 -2.36
N PHE A 329 -8.46 6.85 -2.16
CA PHE A 329 -9.23 6.16 -1.13
C PHE A 329 -10.43 5.47 -1.75
N VAL A 330 -10.87 4.40 -1.10
CA VAL A 330 -12.21 3.83 -1.25
C VAL A 330 -12.97 4.01 0.05
N PHE A 331 -14.20 4.49 -0.05
CA PHE A 331 -15.11 4.71 1.06
C PHE A 331 -15.91 3.44 1.35
N ALA A 332 -16.61 3.43 2.48
CA ALA A 332 -17.40 2.30 2.93
C ALA A 332 -18.59 1.97 2.03
N ASP A 333 -19.00 2.87 1.14
CA ASP A 333 -19.99 2.63 0.09
C ASP A 333 -19.40 2.07 -1.22
N GLY A 334 -18.09 1.85 -1.26
CA GLY A 334 -17.36 1.37 -2.43
C GLY A 334 -17.02 2.45 -3.45
N SER A 335 -17.42 3.70 -3.22
CA SER A 335 -17.00 4.83 -4.04
C SER A 335 -15.50 5.08 -3.83
N GLY A 336 -14.81 5.52 -4.88
CA GLY A 336 -13.38 5.82 -4.80
C GLY A 336 -13.11 7.25 -5.23
N SER A 337 -12.28 7.95 -4.47
CA SER A 337 -11.92 9.35 -4.70
C SER A 337 -10.44 9.60 -4.44
N PHE A 338 -9.91 10.60 -5.15
CA PHE A 338 -8.56 11.11 -4.93
C PHE A 338 -8.63 12.30 -3.97
N LEU A 339 -7.93 12.20 -2.84
CA LEU A 339 -7.85 13.26 -1.85
C LEU A 339 -6.52 14.00 -1.94
N GLY A 340 -6.59 15.33 -1.94
CA GLY A 340 -5.43 16.21 -1.94
C GLY A 340 -4.68 16.16 -0.62
N GLU A 341 -3.37 16.40 -0.67
CA GLU A 341 -2.52 16.54 0.52
C GLU A 341 -2.76 17.85 1.30
N ASP A 342 -3.55 18.77 0.72
CA ASP A 342 -3.96 20.06 1.29
C ASP A 342 -5.31 20.01 2.02
N ILE A 343 -5.88 18.81 2.19
CA ILE A 343 -7.09 18.62 3.00
C ILE A 343 -6.88 19.09 4.44
N ASP A 344 -7.91 19.71 5.02
CA ASP A 344 -7.91 20.07 6.44
C ASP A 344 -7.77 18.83 7.33
N ASP A 345 -6.86 18.90 8.30
CA ASP A 345 -6.51 17.76 9.15
C ASP A 345 -7.72 17.24 9.94
N GLU A 346 -8.59 18.12 10.45
CA GLU A 346 -9.77 17.69 11.24
C GLU A 346 -10.77 16.95 10.35
N VAL A 347 -11.02 17.47 9.15
CA VAL A 347 -11.86 16.80 8.15
C VAL A 347 -11.28 15.44 7.79
N TYR A 348 -9.97 15.38 7.50
CA TYR A 348 -9.28 14.16 7.15
C TYR A 348 -9.37 13.10 8.26
N TRP A 349 -9.19 13.51 9.51
CA TRP A 349 -9.34 12.64 10.67
C TRP A 349 -10.75 12.09 10.79
N SER A 350 -11.78 12.93 10.65
CA SER A 350 -13.19 12.50 10.72
C SER A 350 -13.54 11.52 9.61
N LEU A 351 -12.99 11.66 8.39
CA LEU A 351 -13.20 10.68 7.32
C LEU A 351 -12.64 9.28 7.67
N GLY A 352 -11.69 9.18 8.62
CA GLY A 352 -11.22 7.91 9.15
C GLY A 352 -12.11 7.29 10.24
N ARG A 353 -13.11 8.01 10.75
CA ARG A 353 -13.99 7.59 11.85
C ARG A 353 -15.33 7.08 11.29
N MET A 354 -15.93 6.12 12.01
CA MET A 354 -17.22 5.54 11.62
C MET A 354 -18.42 6.03 12.44
N ASN A 355 -18.18 6.64 13.61
CA ASN A 355 -19.21 7.02 14.57
C ASN A 355 -18.89 8.24 15.47
N ASP A 356 -18.17 9.23 14.96
CA ASP A 356 -17.83 10.43 15.71
C ASP A 356 -18.97 11.45 15.82
N GLY A 357 -20.00 11.35 14.96
CA GLY A 357 -21.13 12.28 14.91
C GLY A 357 -20.74 13.72 14.54
N LEU A 358 -19.52 13.94 14.04
CA LEU A 358 -19.01 15.24 13.64
C LEU A 358 -19.38 15.52 12.17
N PRO A 359 -19.60 16.79 11.81
CA PRO A 359 -19.86 17.15 10.42
C PRO A 359 -18.60 16.89 9.58
N THR A 360 -18.63 15.83 8.78
CA THR A 360 -17.68 15.63 7.68
C THR A 360 -17.92 16.73 6.65
N GLY A 361 -17.10 17.78 6.67
CA GLY A 361 -17.36 18.99 5.88
C GLY A 361 -17.57 18.69 4.40
N GLY A 362 -18.64 19.23 3.78
CA GLY A 362 -18.80 19.38 2.32
C GLY A 362 -18.85 18.11 1.43
N ASP A 363 -19.41 18.25 0.23
CA ASP A 363 -19.41 17.22 -0.80
C ASP A 363 -18.08 17.20 -1.58
N PHE A 364 -17.25 16.19 -1.34
CA PHE A 364 -15.98 15.95 -2.05
C PHE A 364 -16.16 15.20 -3.39
N ARG A 365 -17.05 15.70 -4.25
CA ARG A 365 -17.29 15.14 -5.59
C ARG A 365 -16.54 15.86 -6.69
#